data_AF-A0A072TVP2-F1
#
_entry.id   AF-A0A072TVP2-F1
#
_cell.length_a   1.000
_cell.length_b   1.000
_cell.length_c   1.000
_cell.angle_alpha   90.00
_cell.angle_beta   90.00
_cell.angle_gamma   90.00
#
_symmetry.space_group_name_H-M   'P 1'
#
loop_
_entity.id
_entity.type
_entity.pdbx_description
1 polymer ?
#
loop_
_entity_poly.entity_id
_entity_poly.type
_entity_poly.pdbx_seq_one_letter_code
_entity_poly.pdbx_strand_id
1 'polypeptide(L)'
;MKIGKVGLGVMMVVLMMMLNLSTCSAWFGNKRKSGRNSILPGEAMSSRPSLMNHAAGSSIVFPIYGNVYPVGFYNVTLNIGQPPRPYFLDVDTGSELTWLQCDAPCSQCSETPHPLYKPSNDFIPCKDPLCASLQPTDDYTCEDPNQCDYEIKYADQYSTLGVLLNDVYLLNFTNGVQLKVRMALGCGYDQIFSPSTYHPLDGILGLGRGKASLISQLNSQGLVRNVMGHCLSSRGGGYIFFGNVYDSSRMSWTPISSIDSGKHYSAGPAELVFGGRKTGVGSLNIIFDTGSSYTYFNSQAYQAMISLVS
;
A
#
# COMPACT_ATOMS: atom_id res chain seq x y z
N MET A 1 -20.51 47.31 52.20
CA MET A 1 -20.94 45.93 51.90
C MET A 1 -20.08 45.41 50.75
N LYS A 2 -18.98 44.70 51.07
CA LYS A 2 -18.03 44.15 50.09
C LYS A 2 -18.41 42.70 49.82
N ILE A 3 -18.70 42.35 48.58
CA ILE A 3 -18.98 40.97 48.15
C ILE A 3 -17.68 40.39 47.59
N GLY A 4 -17.14 39.40 48.30
CA GLY A 4 -15.95 38.65 47.90
C GLY A 4 -16.28 37.61 46.83
N LYS A 5 -15.44 37.52 45.81
CA LYS A 5 -15.42 36.41 44.84
C LYS A 5 -14.61 35.28 45.44
N VAL A 6 -15.24 34.12 45.66
CA VAL A 6 -14.56 32.87 46.00
C VAL A 6 -14.22 32.16 44.69
N GLY A 7 -12.93 31.91 44.48
CA GLY A 7 -12.41 31.21 43.31
C GLY A 7 -12.68 29.71 43.39
N LEU A 8 -13.11 29.13 42.27
CA LEU A 8 -13.24 27.69 42.07
C LEU A 8 -11.93 27.18 41.47
N GLY A 9 -11.11 26.52 42.27
CA GLY A 9 -9.87 25.89 41.82
C GLY A 9 -10.18 24.64 41.00
N VAL A 10 -9.76 24.62 39.73
CA VAL A 10 -9.80 23.44 38.88
C VAL A 10 -8.59 22.57 39.21
N MET A 11 -8.83 21.41 39.82
CA MET A 11 -7.79 20.41 40.06
C MET A 11 -7.48 19.70 38.74
N MET A 12 -6.34 20.02 38.10
CA MET A 12 -5.85 19.28 36.95
C MET A 12 -5.35 17.91 37.40
N VAL A 13 -6.09 16.85 37.08
CA VAL A 13 -5.60 15.47 37.16
C VAL A 13 -4.76 15.21 35.91
N VAL A 14 -3.43 15.24 36.05
CA VAL A 14 -2.50 14.82 34.98
C VAL A 14 -2.40 13.30 35.02
N LEU A 15 -3.10 12.64 34.10
CA LEU A 15 -2.96 11.20 33.88
C LEU A 15 -1.68 10.95 33.05
N MET A 16 -0.59 10.56 33.71
CA MET A 16 0.62 10.08 33.04
C MET A 16 0.34 8.72 32.39
N MET A 17 0.00 8.71 31.10
CA MET A 17 0.10 7.50 30.29
C MET A 17 1.58 7.20 30.02
N MET A 18 2.08 6.11 30.61
CA MET A 18 3.36 5.52 30.27
C MET A 18 3.32 5.00 28.83
N LEU A 19 3.81 5.79 27.89
CA LEU A 19 4.04 5.36 26.50
C LEU A 19 5.30 4.48 26.47
N ASN A 20 5.12 3.17 26.29
CA ASN A 20 6.22 2.29 25.87
C ASN A 20 6.64 2.70 24.45
N LEU A 21 7.76 3.43 24.34
CA LEU A 21 8.40 3.76 23.07
C LEU A 21 9.13 2.52 22.55
N SER A 22 8.45 1.72 21.72
CA SER A 22 9.08 0.72 20.88
C SER A 22 9.82 1.43 19.74
N THR A 23 11.13 1.62 19.88
CA THR A 23 11.97 2.13 18.79
C THR A 23 12.26 1.00 17.79
N CYS A 24 11.66 1.06 16.60
CA CYS A 24 12.06 0.22 15.47
C CYS A 24 13.32 0.80 14.81
N SER A 25 14.49 0.29 15.17
CA SER A 25 15.73 0.60 14.44
C SER A 25 15.94 -0.43 13.31
N ALA A 26 16.00 0.03 12.06
CA ALA A 26 16.53 -0.78 10.97
C ALA A 26 18.06 -0.90 11.09
N TRP A 27 18.58 -2.13 11.10
CA TRP A 27 20.02 -2.39 11.27
C TRP A 27 20.73 -2.31 9.91
N PHE A 28 21.35 -1.16 9.61
CA PHE A 28 22.19 -0.99 8.41
C PHE A 28 23.64 -1.36 8.72
N GLY A 29 23.97 -2.65 8.67
CA GLY A 29 25.33 -3.15 8.83
C GLY A 29 26.12 -3.12 7.53
N ASN A 30 26.98 -2.11 7.34
CA ASN A 30 27.88 -1.99 6.19
C ASN A 30 29.21 -2.71 6.50
N LYS A 31 29.49 -3.88 5.90
CA LYS A 31 30.81 -4.54 5.98
C LYS A 31 31.41 -4.71 4.58
N ARG A 32 32.26 -3.76 4.20
CA ARG A 32 33.25 -3.94 3.12
C ARG A 32 34.31 -4.96 3.57
N LYS A 33 34.53 -6.02 2.80
CA LYS A 33 35.75 -6.81 2.87
C LYS A 33 36.48 -6.73 1.52
N SER A 34 37.70 -6.20 1.60
CA SER A 34 38.72 -6.19 0.57
C SER A 34 39.42 -7.55 0.52
N GLY A 35 39.68 -8.06 -0.69
CA GLY A 35 40.49 -9.25 -0.91
C GLY A 35 41.01 -9.28 -2.35
N ARG A 36 42.32 -9.03 -2.51
CA ARG A 36 43.10 -9.16 -3.75
C ARG A 36 43.62 -10.60 -3.89
N ASN A 37 43.76 -11.03 -5.16
CA ASN A 37 44.75 -11.94 -5.77
C ASN A 37 44.03 -12.67 -6.93
N SER A 38 44.59 -13.01 -8.10
CA SER A 38 45.79 -12.68 -8.88
C SER A 38 45.56 -13.38 -10.24
N ILE A 39 45.99 -12.78 -11.34
CA ILE A 39 45.73 -13.18 -12.74
C ILE A 39 46.73 -14.25 -13.22
N LEU A 40 46.31 -15.17 -14.12
CA LEU A 40 46.94 -15.56 -15.41
C LEU A 40 46.12 -16.69 -16.12
N PRO A 41 46.26 -16.91 -17.46
CA PRO A 41 45.12 -17.03 -18.39
C PRO A 41 45.07 -18.30 -19.26
N GLY A 42 43.95 -18.46 -19.99
CA GLY A 42 43.68 -19.47 -21.05
C GLY A 42 42.46 -20.32 -20.68
N GLU A 43 41.45 -20.59 -21.50
CA GLU A 43 41.24 -20.51 -22.94
C GLU A 43 39.75 -20.22 -23.20
N ALA A 44 39.44 -19.66 -24.38
CA ALA A 44 38.07 -19.35 -24.79
C ALA A 44 37.31 -20.62 -25.17
N MET A 45 36.19 -20.88 -24.48
CA MET A 45 35.12 -21.71 -25.05
C MET A 45 33.75 -21.12 -24.69
N SER A 46 32.95 -20.94 -25.73
CA SER A 46 31.59 -20.41 -25.74
C SER A 46 30.69 -21.10 -24.70
N SER A 47 30.27 -20.34 -23.68
CA SER A 47 29.14 -20.70 -22.84
C SER A 47 28.33 -19.45 -22.50
N ARG A 48 27.04 -19.48 -22.83
CA ARG A 48 26.00 -18.51 -22.46
C ARG A 48 26.21 -18.01 -21.02
N PRO A 49 26.12 -16.70 -20.72
CA PRO A 49 26.13 -16.27 -19.33
C PRO A 49 24.80 -16.68 -18.71
N SER A 50 24.77 -17.84 -18.04
CA SER A 50 23.76 -18.18 -17.05
C SER A 50 23.97 -17.28 -15.83
N LEU A 51 23.51 -16.03 -15.92
CA LEU A 51 23.44 -15.15 -14.78
C LEU A 51 22.04 -15.26 -14.18
N MET A 52 21.79 -16.30 -13.39
CA MET A 52 20.76 -16.31 -12.36
C MET A 52 21.00 -17.50 -11.43
N ASN A 53 22.11 -17.44 -10.69
CA ASN A 53 22.28 -18.23 -9.48
C ASN A 53 22.47 -17.25 -8.31
N HIS A 54 21.55 -17.37 -7.33
CA HIS A 54 21.40 -16.62 -6.08
C HIS A 54 20.55 -15.33 -6.11
N ALA A 55 19.29 -15.42 -6.56
CA ALA A 55 18.28 -14.56 -5.96
C ALA A 55 17.78 -15.23 -4.67
N ALA A 56 18.52 -15.09 -3.57
CA ALA A 56 17.83 -15.00 -2.29
C ALA A 56 16.88 -13.82 -2.43
N GLY A 57 15.57 -14.08 -2.49
CA GLY A 57 14.55 -13.13 -2.94
C GLY A 57 14.85 -11.72 -2.43
N SER A 58 15.15 -10.81 -3.36
CA SER A 58 15.51 -9.45 -2.99
C SER A 58 14.32 -8.77 -2.32
N SER A 59 14.56 -7.63 -1.70
CA SER A 59 13.51 -6.87 -1.02
C SER A 59 13.54 -5.42 -1.46
N ILE A 60 12.41 -4.75 -1.27
CA ILE A 60 12.26 -3.32 -1.52
C ILE A 60 11.75 -2.70 -0.23
N VAL A 61 12.23 -1.50 0.10
CA VAL A 61 11.77 -0.73 1.25
C VAL A 61 11.50 0.70 0.79
N PHE A 62 10.30 1.20 1.09
CA PHE A 62 9.93 2.58 0.84
C PHE A 62 9.76 3.31 2.18
N PRO A 63 10.29 4.53 2.32
CA PRO A 63 9.86 5.41 3.39
C PRO A 63 8.39 5.76 3.18
N ILE A 64 7.64 5.77 4.27
CA ILE A 64 6.27 6.25 4.32
C ILE A 64 6.27 7.66 4.91
N TYR A 65 5.45 8.56 4.34
CA TYR A 65 5.16 9.89 4.87
C TYR A 65 3.68 10.01 5.22
N GLY A 66 3.31 11.12 5.89
CA GLY A 66 1.95 11.35 6.36
C GLY A 66 1.72 10.95 7.81
N ASN A 67 0.49 11.10 8.28
CA ASN A 67 0.04 10.75 9.62
C ASN A 67 -1.49 10.64 9.68
N VAL A 68 -2.02 10.01 10.72
CA VAL A 68 -3.48 9.91 10.93
C VAL A 68 -4.12 11.28 11.16
N TYR A 69 -3.45 12.17 11.90
CA TYR A 69 -3.92 13.53 12.16
C TYR A 69 -2.75 14.52 12.16
N PRO A 70 -2.85 15.68 11.49
CA PRO A 70 -4.04 16.21 10.82
C PRO A 70 -4.20 15.78 9.35
N VAL A 71 -3.28 14.99 8.79
CA VAL A 71 -3.24 14.71 7.36
C VAL A 71 -4.30 13.69 6.92
N GLY A 72 -4.43 12.57 7.65
CA GLY A 72 -5.47 11.57 7.39
C GLY A 72 -5.11 10.54 6.32
N PHE A 73 -3.84 10.37 5.99
CA PHE A 73 -3.36 9.32 5.07
C PHE A 73 -1.86 9.07 5.25
N TYR A 74 -1.39 7.98 4.65
CA TYR A 74 0.02 7.64 4.54
C TYR A 74 0.38 7.40 3.08
N ASN A 75 1.47 8.00 2.61
CA ASN A 75 1.87 7.86 1.21
C ASN A 75 3.30 7.33 1.05
N VAL A 76 3.59 6.84 -0.15
CA VAL A 76 4.95 6.59 -0.63
C VAL A 76 5.22 7.37 -1.90
N THR A 77 6.50 7.56 -2.22
CA THR A 77 6.92 8.08 -3.52
C THR A 77 7.36 6.93 -4.43
N LEU A 78 6.69 6.74 -5.57
CA LEU A 78 7.14 5.85 -6.65
C LEU A 78 7.64 6.65 -7.85
N ASN A 79 8.68 6.15 -8.52
CA ASN A 79 9.19 6.73 -9.75
C ASN A 79 8.67 5.94 -10.94
N ILE A 80 7.80 6.54 -11.75
CA ILE A 80 7.06 5.90 -12.82
C ILE A 80 7.31 6.63 -14.15
N GLY A 81 7.37 5.89 -15.24
CA GLY A 81 7.52 6.40 -16.60
C GLY A 81 8.96 6.44 -17.12
N GLN A 82 9.09 6.93 -18.36
CA GLN A 82 10.35 7.05 -19.06
C GLN A 82 10.44 8.44 -19.74
N PRO A 83 11.21 9.41 -19.21
CA PRO A 83 12.07 9.30 -18.03
C PRO A 83 11.27 9.12 -16.72
N PRO A 84 11.86 8.49 -15.68
CA PRO A 84 11.18 8.28 -14.39
C PRO A 84 10.80 9.60 -13.72
N ARG A 85 9.56 9.70 -13.25
CA ARG A 85 9.04 10.85 -12.51
C ARG A 85 8.47 10.42 -11.16
N PRO A 86 8.67 11.21 -10.09
CA PRO A 86 8.11 10.90 -8.78
C PRO A 86 6.60 11.15 -8.77
N TYR A 87 5.87 10.28 -8.06
CA TYR A 87 4.45 10.43 -7.75
C TYR A 87 4.19 10.00 -6.30
N PHE A 88 3.31 10.72 -5.61
CA PHE A 88 2.86 10.46 -4.25
C PHE A 88 1.59 9.64 -4.28
N LEU A 89 1.68 8.42 -3.75
CA LEU A 89 0.61 7.43 -3.83
C LEU A 89 0.13 7.07 -2.43
N ASP A 90 -1.18 7.11 -2.23
CA ASP A 90 -1.79 6.62 -0.98
C ASP A 90 -1.52 5.12 -0.82
N VAL A 91 -1.17 4.68 0.38
CA VAL A 91 -0.87 3.27 0.63
C VAL A 91 -2.17 2.53 0.96
N ASP A 92 -2.64 1.68 0.05
CA ASP A 92 -3.96 1.07 0.15
C ASP A 92 -3.90 -0.47 0.06
N THR A 93 -4.13 -1.16 1.18
CA THR A 93 -4.29 -2.63 1.21
C THR A 93 -5.73 -3.09 1.02
N GLY A 94 -6.68 -2.15 0.93
CA GLY A 94 -8.09 -2.34 0.62
C GLY A 94 -8.37 -2.47 -0.89
N SER A 95 -7.51 -1.96 -1.77
CA SER A 95 -7.64 -2.14 -3.23
C SER A 95 -6.40 -2.75 -3.87
N GLU A 96 -6.55 -3.40 -5.03
CA GLU A 96 -5.46 -4.11 -5.69
C GLU A 96 -4.70 -3.29 -6.74
N LEU A 97 -5.31 -2.29 -7.39
CA LEU A 97 -4.68 -1.64 -8.54
C LEU A 97 -3.89 -0.40 -8.10
N THR A 98 -2.62 -0.31 -8.53
CA THR A 98 -1.89 0.95 -8.51
C THR A 98 -2.32 1.81 -9.69
N TRP A 99 -2.73 3.06 -9.44
CA TRP A 99 -3.19 3.96 -10.49
C TRP A 99 -2.78 5.42 -10.22
N LEU A 100 -2.72 6.21 -11.28
CA LEU A 100 -2.45 7.66 -11.28
C LEU A 100 -3.54 8.41 -12.02
N GLN A 101 -3.83 9.64 -11.59
CA GLN A 101 -4.61 10.58 -12.42
C GLN A 101 -3.83 10.90 -13.69
N CYS A 102 -4.45 10.71 -14.85
CA CYS A 102 -3.75 10.77 -16.13
C CYS A 102 -4.30 11.80 -17.11
N ASP A 103 -3.40 12.27 -17.99
CA ASP A 103 -3.64 13.21 -19.08
C ASP A 103 -4.19 12.47 -20.32
N ALA A 104 -5.30 11.77 -20.13
CA ALA A 104 -6.17 11.24 -21.16
C ALA A 104 -7.54 11.84 -20.86
N PRO A 105 -8.09 12.72 -21.73
CA PRO A 105 -8.99 13.81 -21.38
C PRO A 105 -9.69 13.64 -20.03
N CYS A 106 -9.06 14.17 -18.96
CA CYS A 106 -9.53 13.81 -17.62
C CYS A 106 -10.84 14.52 -17.28
N SER A 107 -11.83 13.73 -16.89
CA SER A 107 -13.07 14.11 -16.25
C SER A 107 -12.88 14.12 -14.72
N GLN A 108 -13.30 15.20 -14.07
CA GLN A 108 -13.34 15.28 -12.60
C GLN A 108 -12.00 15.04 -11.86
N CYS A 109 -10.85 15.14 -12.54
CA CYS A 109 -9.54 15.16 -11.88
C CYS A 109 -9.34 16.42 -11.02
N SER A 110 -8.56 16.29 -9.95
CA SER A 110 -8.04 17.42 -9.19
C SER A 110 -6.64 17.83 -9.65
N GLU A 111 -6.26 19.07 -9.34
CA GLU A 111 -4.86 19.44 -9.29
C GLU A 111 -4.14 18.58 -8.24
N THR A 112 -2.95 18.11 -8.57
CA THR A 112 -2.14 17.24 -7.71
C THR A 112 -0.71 17.79 -7.65
N PRO A 113 0.14 17.32 -6.71
CA PRO A 113 1.52 17.80 -6.57
C PRO A 113 2.35 17.69 -7.86
N HIS A 114 2.05 16.72 -8.72
CA HIS A 114 2.71 16.53 -10.00
C HIS A 114 1.73 16.73 -11.17
N PRO A 115 2.24 17.07 -12.37
CA PRO A 115 1.41 17.07 -13.57
C PRO A 115 0.79 15.69 -13.81
N LEU A 116 -0.44 15.68 -14.32
CA LEU A 116 -1.15 14.47 -14.71
C LEU A 116 -0.25 13.53 -15.49
N TYR A 117 -0.31 12.25 -15.14
CA TYR A 117 0.51 11.22 -15.76
C TYR A 117 0.17 11.10 -17.24
N LYS A 118 1.18 11.16 -18.11
CA LYS A 118 0.96 10.99 -19.55
C LYS A 118 1.06 9.50 -19.89
N PRO A 119 -0.04 8.86 -20.32
CA PRO A 119 -0.05 7.43 -20.57
C PRO A 119 0.94 7.02 -21.65
N SER A 120 1.54 5.85 -21.47
CA SER A 120 2.24 5.16 -22.56
C SER A 120 1.21 4.58 -23.54
N ASN A 121 1.61 4.34 -24.79
CA ASN A 121 0.75 3.66 -25.78
C ASN A 121 0.76 2.13 -25.62
N ASP A 122 1.19 1.60 -24.46
CA ASP A 122 1.26 0.17 -24.19
C ASP A 122 0.06 -0.31 -23.39
N PHE A 123 -1.11 -0.24 -24.01
CA PHE A 123 -2.36 -0.68 -23.40
C PHE A 123 -2.37 -2.19 -23.18
N ILE A 124 -2.98 -2.60 -22.07
CA ILE A 124 -3.23 -4.01 -21.78
C ILE A 124 -4.52 -4.42 -22.51
N PRO A 125 -4.49 -5.48 -23.34
CA PRO A 125 -5.69 -5.94 -24.04
C PRO A 125 -6.81 -6.36 -23.11
N CYS A 126 -8.04 -6.23 -23.58
CA CYS A 126 -9.26 -6.58 -22.83
C CYS A 126 -9.18 -7.99 -22.21
N LYS A 127 -8.75 -8.99 -22.99
CA LYS A 127 -8.72 -10.40 -22.55
C LYS A 127 -7.44 -10.81 -21.83
N ASP A 128 -6.58 -9.86 -21.47
CA ASP A 128 -5.40 -10.14 -20.65
C ASP A 128 -5.81 -10.68 -19.25
N PRO A 129 -5.10 -11.68 -18.69
CA PRO A 129 -5.40 -12.20 -17.36
C PRO A 129 -5.37 -11.17 -16.22
N LEU A 130 -4.57 -10.11 -16.34
CA LEU A 130 -4.58 -8.98 -15.40
C LEU A 130 -5.87 -8.19 -15.53
N CYS A 131 -6.29 -7.89 -16.76
CA CYS A 131 -7.56 -7.22 -17.01
C CYS A 131 -8.72 -8.01 -16.44
N ALA A 132 -8.82 -9.30 -16.80
CA ALA A 132 -9.86 -10.19 -16.31
C ALA A 132 -9.94 -10.23 -14.78
N SER A 133 -8.81 -10.08 -14.10
CA SER A 133 -8.82 -10.05 -12.64
C SER A 133 -9.52 -8.83 -12.09
N LEU A 134 -9.47 -7.67 -12.75
CA LEU A 134 -10.10 -6.42 -12.29
C LEU A 134 -11.60 -6.34 -12.59
N GLN A 135 -12.14 -7.30 -13.34
CA GLN A 135 -13.53 -7.27 -13.78
C GLN A 135 -14.47 -7.86 -12.72
N PRO A 136 -15.71 -7.38 -12.64
CA PRO A 136 -16.68 -7.85 -11.66
C PRO A 136 -17.15 -9.30 -11.93
N THR A 137 -17.09 -9.74 -13.19
CA THR A 137 -17.52 -11.08 -13.62
C THR A 137 -16.55 -11.68 -14.63
N ASP A 138 -16.56 -13.00 -14.77
CA ASP A 138 -15.70 -13.72 -15.72
C ASP A 138 -16.14 -13.53 -17.19
N ASP A 139 -17.38 -13.13 -17.45
CA ASP A 139 -18.01 -13.01 -18.77
C ASP A 139 -18.05 -11.58 -19.34
N TYR A 140 -17.25 -10.67 -18.78
CA TYR A 140 -17.16 -9.27 -19.22
C TYR A 140 -16.80 -9.11 -20.72
N THR A 141 -17.29 -8.01 -21.30
CA THR A 141 -17.01 -7.57 -22.66
C THR A 141 -16.41 -6.17 -22.63
N CYS A 142 -15.40 -5.90 -23.45
CA CYS A 142 -14.87 -4.54 -23.60
C CYS A 142 -15.35 -3.95 -24.92
N GLU A 143 -15.47 -2.61 -24.93
CA GLU A 143 -15.81 -1.87 -26.15
C GLU A 143 -14.68 -1.95 -27.19
N ASP A 144 -13.43 -1.84 -26.74
CA ASP A 144 -12.24 -2.08 -27.55
C ASP A 144 -11.51 -3.36 -27.07
N PRO A 145 -11.32 -4.38 -27.93
CA PRO A 145 -10.59 -5.59 -27.55
C PRO A 145 -9.12 -5.36 -27.20
N ASN A 146 -8.53 -4.24 -27.62
CA ASN A 146 -7.12 -3.88 -27.37
C ASN A 146 -6.93 -3.04 -26.10
N GLN A 147 -8.02 -2.73 -25.39
CA GLN A 147 -8.00 -1.89 -24.21
C GLN A 147 -8.66 -2.62 -23.04
N CYS A 148 -8.11 -2.43 -21.85
CA CYS A 148 -8.68 -2.90 -20.61
C CYS A 148 -9.18 -1.70 -19.81
N ASP A 149 -10.50 -1.54 -19.75
CA ASP A 149 -11.14 -0.56 -18.88
C ASP A 149 -11.30 -1.14 -17.48
N TYR A 150 -11.09 -0.33 -16.46
CA TYR A 150 -11.34 -0.69 -15.07
C TYR A 150 -12.21 0.36 -14.39
N GLU A 151 -13.06 -0.09 -13.46
CA GLU A 151 -13.78 0.76 -12.52
C GLU A 151 -13.52 0.22 -11.10
N ILE A 152 -13.01 1.05 -10.20
CA ILE A 152 -12.84 0.71 -8.79
C ILE A 152 -13.74 1.62 -7.97
N LYS A 153 -14.54 1.02 -7.08
CA LYS A 153 -15.40 1.71 -6.12
C LYS A 153 -14.87 1.50 -4.72
N TYR A 154 -14.62 2.60 -4.03
CA TYR A 154 -14.13 2.64 -2.67
C TYR A 154 -15.28 2.68 -1.66
N ALA A 155 -14.99 2.29 -0.42
CA ALA A 155 -16.00 2.17 0.64
C ALA A 155 -16.59 3.53 1.08
N ASP A 156 -15.87 4.62 0.82
CA ASP A 156 -16.28 6.01 1.06
C ASP A 156 -17.14 6.60 -0.07
N GLN A 157 -17.58 5.77 -1.02
CA GLN A 157 -18.35 6.14 -2.21
C GLN A 157 -17.53 6.86 -3.29
N TYR A 158 -16.20 6.91 -3.13
CA TYR A 158 -15.33 7.39 -4.19
C TYR A 158 -15.12 6.31 -5.26
N SER A 159 -14.73 6.73 -6.46
CA SER A 159 -14.39 5.80 -7.53
C SER A 159 -13.35 6.34 -8.47
N THR A 160 -12.70 5.42 -9.18
CA THR A 160 -11.80 5.70 -10.29
C THR A 160 -12.19 4.84 -11.48
N LEU A 161 -12.36 5.47 -12.64
CA LEU A 161 -12.52 4.85 -13.94
C LEU A 161 -11.31 5.19 -14.79
N GLY A 162 -10.79 4.19 -15.50
CA GLY A 162 -9.57 4.35 -16.27
C GLY A 162 -9.25 3.17 -17.18
N VAL A 163 -8.07 3.25 -17.80
CA VAL A 163 -7.50 2.19 -18.64
C VAL A 163 -6.24 1.61 -18.05
N LEU A 164 -6.03 0.32 -18.29
CA LEU A 164 -4.82 -0.38 -17.87
C LEU A 164 -3.76 -0.37 -18.97
N LEU A 165 -2.54 -0.02 -18.61
CA LEU A 165 -1.37 -0.01 -19.50
C LEU A 165 -0.15 -0.55 -18.76
N ASN A 166 0.92 -0.95 -19.46
CA ASN A 166 2.20 -1.16 -18.80
C ASN A 166 3.07 0.09 -18.89
N ASP A 167 3.75 0.38 -17.78
CA ASP A 167 4.82 1.36 -17.76
C ASP A 167 5.97 0.88 -16.86
N VAL A 168 7.03 1.67 -16.82
CA VAL A 168 8.29 1.40 -16.14
C VAL A 168 8.26 2.03 -14.75
N TYR A 169 8.47 1.18 -13.75
CA TYR A 169 8.74 1.57 -12.37
C TYR A 169 10.25 1.50 -12.12
N LEU A 170 10.84 2.57 -11.61
CA LEU A 170 12.24 2.57 -11.18
C LEU A 170 12.31 2.20 -9.69
N LEU A 171 12.81 1.00 -9.40
CA LEU A 171 12.78 0.41 -8.07
C LEU A 171 14.19 0.17 -7.53
N ASN A 172 14.39 0.55 -6.26
CA ASN A 172 15.64 0.33 -5.53
C ASN A 172 15.50 -0.88 -4.62
N PHE A 173 16.31 -1.90 -4.85
CA PHE A 173 16.32 -3.10 -4.04
C PHE A 173 17.33 -3.00 -2.89
N THR A 174 17.07 -3.71 -1.80
CA THR A 174 17.91 -3.70 -0.58
C THR A 174 19.30 -4.27 -0.79
N ASN A 175 19.50 -5.05 -1.87
CA ASN A 175 20.82 -5.53 -2.29
C ASN A 175 21.65 -4.46 -3.04
N GLY A 176 21.15 -3.23 -3.15
CA GLY A 176 21.81 -2.10 -3.81
C GLY A 176 21.59 -2.03 -5.33
N VAL A 177 20.82 -2.96 -5.91
CA VAL A 177 20.49 -2.94 -7.34
C VAL A 177 19.29 -2.03 -7.58
N GLN A 178 19.40 -1.14 -8.56
CA GLN A 178 18.29 -0.37 -9.09
C GLN A 178 17.83 -1.01 -10.41
N LEU A 179 16.54 -1.31 -10.53
CA LEU A 179 15.95 -1.92 -11.74
C LEU A 179 14.81 -1.07 -12.28
N LYS A 180 14.70 -1.08 -13.61
CA LYS A 180 13.50 -0.66 -14.33
C LYS A 180 12.63 -1.88 -14.51
N VAL A 181 11.47 -1.89 -13.87
CA VAL A 181 10.54 -3.01 -13.87
C VAL A 181 9.28 -2.59 -14.60
N ARG A 182 8.88 -3.37 -15.60
CA ARG A 182 7.66 -3.09 -16.37
C ARG A 182 6.48 -3.79 -15.72
N MET A 183 5.45 -3.03 -15.36
CA MET A 183 4.27 -3.52 -14.65
C MET A 183 3.03 -2.75 -15.11
N ALA A 184 1.87 -3.36 -14.90
CA ALA A 184 0.58 -2.73 -15.12
C ALA A 184 0.39 -1.53 -14.18
N LEU A 185 -0.25 -0.49 -14.71
CA LEU A 185 -0.61 0.76 -14.05
C LEU A 185 -1.99 1.18 -14.55
N GLY A 186 -2.85 1.65 -13.65
CA GLY A 186 -4.09 2.32 -14.02
C GLY A 186 -3.84 3.78 -14.40
N CYS A 187 -4.29 4.17 -15.60
CA CYS A 187 -4.46 5.56 -16.01
C CYS A 187 -5.91 5.95 -15.72
N GLY A 188 -6.13 6.57 -14.56
CA GLY A 188 -7.44 7.05 -14.14
C GLY A 188 -7.76 8.40 -14.77
N TYR A 189 -8.82 8.44 -15.58
CA TYR A 189 -9.26 9.66 -16.28
C TYR A 189 -10.66 10.11 -15.88
N ASP A 190 -11.42 9.36 -15.07
CA ASP A 190 -12.68 9.85 -14.51
C ASP A 190 -12.80 9.44 -13.04
N GLN A 191 -12.89 10.43 -12.17
CA GLN A 191 -12.82 10.22 -10.73
C GLN A 191 -14.08 10.75 -10.05
N ILE A 192 -14.57 10.02 -9.05
CA ILE A 192 -15.61 10.51 -8.14
C ILE A 192 -14.97 10.62 -6.76
N PHE A 193 -14.74 11.84 -6.28
CA PHE A 193 -14.32 12.09 -4.89
C PHE A 193 -14.84 13.46 -4.40
N SER A 194 -14.53 13.84 -3.15
CA SER A 194 -14.99 15.11 -2.58
C SER A 194 -14.62 16.30 -3.47
N PRO A 195 -15.55 17.22 -3.78
CA PRO A 195 -15.30 18.34 -4.67
C PRO A 195 -14.21 19.24 -4.08
N SER A 196 -12.98 19.04 -4.54
CA SER A 196 -11.81 19.82 -4.17
C SER A 196 -11.01 20.10 -5.42
N THR A 197 -10.52 21.34 -5.55
CA THR A 197 -9.67 21.71 -6.69
C THR A 197 -8.29 21.07 -6.59
N TYR A 198 -7.86 20.71 -5.38
CA TYR A 198 -6.54 20.16 -5.11
C TYR A 198 -6.62 18.90 -4.24
N HIS A 199 -5.93 17.85 -4.67
CA HIS A 199 -5.72 16.62 -3.93
C HIS A 199 -4.22 16.44 -3.63
N PRO A 200 -3.81 16.11 -2.39
CA PRO A 200 -2.39 16.07 -2.01
C PRO A 200 -1.61 14.85 -2.51
N LEU A 201 -2.28 13.92 -3.20
CA LEU A 201 -1.73 12.68 -3.73
C LEU A 201 -2.09 12.54 -5.21
N ASP A 202 -1.17 11.99 -5.99
CA ASP A 202 -1.31 11.82 -7.44
C ASP A 202 -2.15 10.57 -7.82
N GLY A 203 -2.33 9.66 -6.87
CA GLY A 203 -3.09 8.42 -7.05
C GLY A 203 -2.94 7.47 -5.86
N ILE A 204 -3.14 6.17 -6.11
CA ILE A 204 -3.16 5.11 -5.09
C ILE A 204 -2.15 4.02 -5.44
N LEU A 205 -1.45 3.52 -4.41
CA LEU A 205 -0.66 2.31 -4.43
C LEU A 205 -1.53 1.14 -3.93
N GLY A 206 -2.08 0.38 -4.88
CA GLY A 206 -2.89 -0.81 -4.58
C GLY A 206 -2.04 -2.00 -4.15
N LEU A 207 -2.35 -2.53 -2.96
CA LEU A 207 -1.61 -3.59 -2.26
C LEU A 207 -2.49 -4.75 -1.81
N GLY A 208 -3.75 -4.77 -2.22
CA GLY A 208 -4.66 -5.89 -2.04
C GLY A 208 -4.09 -7.21 -2.58
N ARG A 209 -4.77 -8.32 -2.26
CA ARG A 209 -4.33 -9.70 -2.57
C ARG A 209 -4.53 -10.10 -4.04
N GLY A 210 -4.97 -9.16 -4.85
CA GLY A 210 -5.27 -9.36 -6.26
C GLY A 210 -4.04 -9.49 -7.16
N LYS A 211 -4.23 -9.95 -8.39
CA LYS A 211 -3.14 -10.16 -9.35
C LYS A 211 -2.52 -8.84 -9.82
N ALA A 212 -3.31 -7.78 -9.88
CA ALA A 212 -2.87 -6.47 -10.34
C ALA A 212 -2.09 -5.66 -9.28
N SER A 213 -2.01 -6.14 -8.03
CA SER A 213 -1.27 -5.44 -6.99
C SER A 213 0.24 -5.43 -7.23
N LEU A 214 0.88 -4.34 -6.80
CA LEU A 214 2.31 -4.12 -7.00
C LEU A 214 3.12 -5.34 -6.53
N ILE A 215 2.78 -5.88 -5.35
CA ILE A 215 3.47 -7.03 -4.77
C ILE A 215 3.25 -8.32 -5.57
N SER A 216 2.03 -8.56 -6.08
CA SER A 216 1.72 -9.72 -6.92
C SER A 216 2.48 -9.66 -8.25
N GLN A 217 2.55 -8.48 -8.87
CA GLN A 217 3.30 -8.27 -10.11
C GLN A 217 4.82 -8.42 -9.93
N LEU A 218 5.38 -7.91 -8.83
CA LEU A 218 6.80 -8.11 -8.51
C LEU A 218 7.12 -9.58 -8.21
N ASN A 219 6.20 -10.28 -7.54
CA ASN A 219 6.37 -11.70 -7.23
C ASN A 219 6.26 -12.59 -8.47
N SER A 220 5.32 -12.31 -9.38
CA SER A 220 5.16 -13.08 -10.63
C SER A 220 6.39 -12.98 -11.54
N GLN A 221 7.13 -11.86 -11.46
CA GLN A 221 8.41 -11.67 -12.13
C GLN A 221 9.62 -12.24 -11.37
N GLY A 222 9.40 -12.88 -10.20
CA GLY A 222 10.47 -13.47 -9.39
C GLY A 222 11.40 -12.46 -8.70
N LEU A 223 11.01 -11.19 -8.62
CA LEU A 223 11.87 -10.12 -8.10
C LEU A 223 11.86 -10.06 -6.57
N VAL A 224 10.71 -10.35 -5.96
CA VAL A 224 10.50 -10.37 -4.51
C VAL A 224 9.62 -11.57 -4.13
N ARG A 225 9.65 -11.98 -2.86
CA ARG A 225 8.62 -12.90 -2.33
C ARG A 225 7.30 -12.16 -2.18
N ASN A 226 6.18 -12.88 -2.33
CA ASN A 226 4.84 -12.36 -2.07
C ASN A 226 4.58 -12.17 -0.56
N VAL A 227 5.34 -11.25 0.03
CA VAL A 227 5.26 -10.85 1.43
C VAL A 227 5.39 -9.34 1.45
N MET A 228 4.50 -8.69 2.19
CA MET A 228 4.58 -7.26 2.48
C MET A 228 4.42 -7.03 3.97
N GLY A 229 4.93 -5.90 4.44
CA GLY A 229 4.68 -5.44 5.80
C GLY A 229 5.00 -3.96 5.93
N HIS A 230 4.42 -3.31 6.91
CA HIS A 230 4.63 -1.90 7.18
C HIS A 230 4.80 -1.64 8.68
N CYS A 231 5.48 -0.55 9.01
CA CYS A 231 5.61 -0.02 10.36
C CYS A 231 5.28 1.46 10.30
N LEU A 232 4.10 1.82 10.81
CA LEU A 232 3.61 3.21 10.85
C LEU A 232 3.85 3.78 12.25
N SER A 233 4.41 4.98 12.31
CA SER A 233 4.74 5.66 13.55
C SER A 233 3.56 6.49 14.06
N SER A 234 3.32 6.48 15.37
CA SER A 234 2.30 7.34 16.01
C SER A 234 2.60 8.83 15.88
N ARG A 235 3.84 9.20 15.54
CA ARG A 235 4.25 10.59 15.24
C ARG A 235 4.18 10.91 13.74
N GLY A 236 3.67 10.00 12.92
CA GLY A 236 3.71 10.08 11.46
C GLY A 236 4.94 9.41 10.86
N GLY A 237 4.82 9.13 9.57
CA GLY A 237 5.79 8.42 8.74
C GLY A 237 5.97 6.95 9.12
N GLY A 238 7.02 6.34 8.57
CA GLY A 238 7.31 4.94 8.78
C GLY A 238 8.03 4.32 7.59
N TYR A 239 7.80 3.02 7.39
CA TYR A 239 8.24 2.33 6.18
C TYR A 239 7.28 1.21 5.81
N ILE A 240 7.29 0.86 4.52
CA ILE A 240 6.71 -0.36 3.98
C ILE A 240 7.78 -1.14 3.25
N PHE A 241 7.70 -2.46 3.30
CA PHE A 241 8.61 -3.34 2.60
C PHE A 241 7.89 -4.43 1.81
N PHE A 242 8.57 -4.89 0.76
CA PHE A 242 8.19 -6.02 -0.08
C PHE A 242 9.32 -7.05 -0.03
N GLY A 243 9.02 -8.31 0.26
CA GLY A 243 10.00 -9.38 0.44
C GLY A 243 10.33 -9.69 1.91
N ASN A 244 11.59 -9.95 2.20
CA ASN A 244 12.07 -10.55 3.45
C ASN A 244 12.83 -9.53 4.33
N VAL A 245 12.17 -8.48 4.79
CA VAL A 245 12.78 -7.43 5.65
C VAL A 245 12.32 -7.56 7.12
N TYR A 246 11.98 -8.77 7.56
CA TYR A 246 11.41 -9.03 8.88
C TYR A 246 12.06 -10.22 9.57
N ASP A 247 12.02 -10.22 10.91
CA ASP A 247 12.42 -11.35 11.74
C ASP A 247 11.17 -12.17 12.10
N SER A 248 10.98 -13.31 11.43
CA SER A 248 9.81 -14.17 11.63
C SER A 248 9.70 -14.74 13.05
N SER A 249 10.81 -14.80 13.80
CA SER A 249 10.82 -15.34 15.18
C SER A 249 10.15 -14.41 16.19
N ARG A 250 9.95 -13.13 15.84
CA ARG A 250 9.31 -12.11 16.68
C ARG A 250 7.86 -11.83 16.29
N MET A 251 7.30 -12.65 15.41
CA MET A 251 5.99 -12.42 14.82
C MET A 251 4.98 -13.45 15.29
N SER A 252 3.79 -12.98 15.64
CA SER A 252 2.60 -13.83 15.81
C SER A 252 1.87 -13.95 14.49
N TRP A 253 1.42 -15.16 14.16
CA TRP A 253 0.78 -15.45 12.89
C TRP A 253 -0.67 -15.87 13.07
N THR A 254 -1.51 -15.45 12.14
CA THR A 254 -2.87 -15.97 11.96
C THR A 254 -3.06 -16.31 10.48
N PRO A 255 -3.81 -17.35 10.14
CA PRO A 255 -4.20 -17.60 8.76
C PRO A 255 -4.99 -16.42 8.19
N ILE A 256 -4.72 -16.08 6.93
CA ILE A 256 -5.58 -15.17 6.17
C ILE A 256 -6.83 -15.95 5.76
N SER A 257 -8.00 -15.38 6.02
CA SER A 257 -9.28 -15.97 5.66
C SER A 257 -9.46 -16.04 4.14
N SER A 258 -9.99 -17.18 3.70
CA SER A 258 -10.47 -17.40 2.34
C SER A 258 -11.96 -17.17 2.18
N ILE A 259 -12.66 -16.83 3.27
CA ILE A 259 -14.13 -16.63 3.29
C ILE A 259 -14.48 -15.27 2.68
N ASP A 260 -13.58 -14.30 2.78
CA ASP A 260 -13.73 -13.05 2.04
C ASP A 260 -13.45 -13.34 0.55
N SER A 261 -14.52 -13.31 -0.26
CA SER A 261 -14.41 -13.36 -1.72
C SER A 261 -13.76 -12.08 -2.28
N GLY A 262 -13.65 -11.04 -1.45
CA GLY A 262 -12.91 -9.83 -1.74
C GLY A 262 -11.40 -10.06 -1.71
N LYS A 263 -10.67 -9.21 -2.42
CA LYS A 263 -9.20 -9.24 -2.49
C LYS A 263 -8.56 -8.57 -1.27
N HIS A 264 -9.27 -8.48 -0.15
CA HIS A 264 -8.81 -7.83 1.07
C HIS A 264 -8.05 -8.78 1.99
N TYR A 265 -7.20 -8.21 2.85
CA TYR A 265 -6.58 -8.94 3.95
C TYR A 265 -7.55 -9.04 5.12
N SER A 266 -7.96 -10.26 5.46
CA SER A 266 -8.84 -10.56 6.58
C SER A 266 -8.33 -11.76 7.35
N ALA A 267 -8.46 -11.75 8.68
CA ALA A 267 -8.25 -12.94 9.52
C ALA A 267 -9.54 -13.78 9.71
N GLY A 268 -10.65 -13.34 9.10
CA GLY A 268 -11.97 -13.96 9.25
C GLY A 268 -12.79 -13.36 10.40
N PRO A 269 -13.83 -14.07 10.85
CA PRO A 269 -14.72 -13.57 11.89
C PRO A 269 -14.00 -13.40 13.24
N ALA A 270 -14.27 -12.28 13.91
CA ALA A 270 -13.69 -11.94 15.20
C ALA A 270 -14.75 -11.59 16.24
N GLU A 271 -14.33 -11.63 17.50
CA GLU A 271 -15.14 -11.25 18.66
C GLU A 271 -14.52 -10.04 19.36
N LEU A 272 -15.36 -9.07 19.72
CA LEU A 272 -14.94 -7.92 20.48
C LEU A 272 -14.71 -8.31 21.95
N VAL A 273 -13.50 -8.04 22.44
CA VAL A 273 -13.09 -8.30 23.82
C VAL A 273 -12.59 -7.00 24.44
N PHE A 274 -13.07 -6.68 25.63
CA PHE A 274 -12.68 -5.48 26.38
C PHE A 274 -12.29 -5.84 27.82
N GLY A 275 -11.13 -5.37 28.28
CA GLY A 275 -10.61 -5.70 29.61
C GLY A 275 -10.45 -7.21 29.86
N GLY A 276 -10.20 -7.99 28.81
CA GLY A 276 -10.12 -9.46 28.88
C GLY A 276 -11.47 -10.18 28.94
N ARG A 277 -12.60 -9.47 28.81
CA ARG A 277 -13.95 -10.04 28.82
C ARG A 277 -14.61 -9.92 27.45
N LYS A 278 -15.24 -11.01 27.03
CA LYS A 278 -16.07 -11.04 25.82
C LYS A 278 -17.25 -10.10 25.98
N THR A 279 -17.54 -9.30 24.96
CA THR A 279 -18.67 -8.36 24.98
C THR A 279 -19.98 -8.99 24.47
N GLY A 280 -19.90 -10.20 23.91
CA GLY A 280 -21.02 -10.84 23.20
C GLY A 280 -21.22 -10.34 21.78
N VAL A 281 -20.47 -9.32 21.34
CA VAL A 281 -20.44 -8.89 19.93
C VAL A 281 -19.40 -9.72 19.18
N GLY A 282 -19.88 -10.68 18.39
CA GLY A 282 -19.06 -11.62 17.63
C GLY A 282 -19.33 -11.58 16.13
N SER A 283 -18.71 -12.52 15.42
CA SER A 283 -18.87 -12.70 13.98
C SER A 283 -18.55 -11.44 13.16
N LEU A 284 -17.63 -10.61 13.63
CA LEU A 284 -17.21 -9.39 12.97
C LEU A 284 -16.20 -9.74 11.86
N ASN A 285 -16.53 -9.44 10.61
CA ASN A 285 -15.55 -9.54 9.53
C ASN A 285 -14.54 -8.40 9.65
N ILE A 286 -13.27 -8.73 9.87
CA ILE A 286 -12.18 -7.75 9.99
C ILE A 286 -11.46 -7.63 8.66
N ILE A 287 -11.24 -6.40 8.21
CA ILE A 287 -10.36 -6.07 7.09
C ILE A 287 -9.18 -5.25 7.61
N PHE A 288 -7.97 -5.60 7.21
CA PHE A 288 -6.76 -4.82 7.45
C PHE A 288 -6.51 -3.89 6.26
N ASP A 289 -6.73 -2.59 6.49
CA ASP A 289 -6.72 -1.59 5.45
C ASP A 289 -5.87 -0.38 5.84
N THR A 290 -4.78 -0.14 5.11
CA THR A 290 -3.95 1.06 5.27
C THR A 290 -4.54 2.30 4.61
N GLY A 291 -5.48 2.14 3.66
CA GLY A 291 -6.24 3.23 3.03
C GLY A 291 -7.31 3.81 3.96
N SER A 292 -7.51 3.20 5.14
CA SER A 292 -8.44 3.67 6.15
C SER A 292 -7.69 4.31 7.33
N SER A 293 -7.93 5.62 7.54
CA SER A 293 -7.25 6.38 8.61
C SER A 293 -7.58 5.91 10.03
N TYR A 294 -8.79 5.41 10.24
CA TYR A 294 -9.31 5.00 11.54
C TYR A 294 -9.85 3.58 11.47
N THR A 295 -10.05 2.97 12.65
CA THR A 295 -10.81 1.71 12.72
C THR A 295 -12.30 2.02 12.64
N TYR A 296 -12.96 1.50 11.59
CA TYR A 296 -14.40 1.61 11.42
C TYR A 296 -15.08 0.36 11.99
N PHE A 297 -16.13 0.58 12.78
CA PHE A 297 -16.96 -0.48 13.33
C PHE A 297 -18.33 -0.46 12.68
N ASN A 298 -18.94 -1.64 12.54
CA ASN A 298 -20.38 -1.69 12.29
C ASN A 298 -21.13 -1.09 13.50
N SER A 299 -22.41 -0.73 13.29
CA SER A 299 -23.20 -0.05 14.32
C SER A 299 -23.22 -0.80 15.67
N GLN A 300 -23.36 -2.13 15.65
CA GLN A 300 -23.41 -2.94 16.87
C GLN A 300 -22.08 -2.90 17.65
N ALA A 301 -20.95 -3.14 16.98
CA ALA A 301 -19.65 -3.12 17.61
C ALA A 301 -19.25 -1.71 18.07
N TYR A 302 -19.62 -0.67 17.31
CA TYR A 302 -19.40 0.73 17.69
C TYR A 302 -20.13 1.07 18.99
N GLN A 303 -21.43 0.76 19.09
CA GLN A 303 -22.22 1.03 20.29
C GLN A 303 -21.72 0.23 21.50
N ALA A 304 -21.33 -1.03 21.30
CA ALA A 304 -20.73 -1.83 22.36
C ALA A 304 -19.40 -1.21 22.83
N MET A 305 -18.53 -0.79 21.91
CA MET A 305 -17.25 -0.17 22.25
C MET A 305 -17.44 1.13 23.02
N ILE A 306 -18.32 2.03 22.53
CA ILE A 306 -18.61 3.31 23.20
C ILE A 306 -19.15 3.07 24.61
N SER A 307 -20.10 2.14 24.80
CA SER A 307 -20.64 1.88 26.15
C SER A 307 -19.63 1.28 27.14
N LEU A 308 -18.55 0.68 26.65
CA LEU A 308 -17.48 0.10 27.49
C LEU A 308 -16.38 1.12 27.85
N VAL A 309 -16.18 2.15 27.04
CA VAL A 309 -15.18 3.20 27.29
C VAL A 309 -15.75 4.47 27.93
N SER A 310 -17.08 4.63 27.92
CA SER A 310 -17.81 5.71 28.59
C SER A 310 -17.87 5.48 30.10
#